data_AF-A0A2G6UGX4-F1
#
_entry.id   AF-A0A2G6UGX4-F1
#
_cell.length_a   1.000
_cell.length_b   1.000
_cell.length_c   1.000
_cell.angle_alpha   90.00
_cell.angle_beta   90.00
_cell.angle_gamma   90.00
#
_symmetry.space_group_name_H-M   'P 1'
#
loop_
_entity.id
_entity.type
_entity.pdbx_description
1 polymer ?
#
loop_
_entity_poly.entity_id
_entity_poly.type
_entity_poly.pdbx_seq_one_letter_code
_entity_poly.pdbx_strand_id
1 'polypeptide(L)'
;MKTPITCIFSFTFLLITFSCTTYIKPIHTESVPDSANITRKLILQNETQDVNFYGDYIFDKVDRKFLFFTNKEIRGVLSNLKLKPSSQVLFTYTRFSIYNNMLGFYYTGKTLADIKTNFSIRTPEKEMQNGLLYAYEYKGFYIMEVFRQEEKGVLRFISINNSAKQSVDKFRQENTGLFFEVNSGLLNP
;
A
#
# COMPACT_ATOMS: atom_id res chain seq x y z
N MET A 1 -42.05 38.86 16.25
CA MET A 1 -41.49 37.90 15.27
C MET A 1 -40.04 37.62 15.66
N LYS A 2 -39.72 36.40 16.10
CA LYS A 2 -38.35 36.00 16.50
C LYS A 2 -37.77 35.09 15.42
N THR A 3 -36.56 35.43 15.00
CA THR A 3 -35.75 34.88 13.92
C THR A 3 -35.40 33.40 14.13
N PRO A 4 -35.44 32.52 13.11
CA PRO A 4 -34.92 31.16 13.21
C PRO A 4 -33.45 31.15 12.74
N ILE A 5 -32.50 31.42 13.64
CA ILE A 5 -31.04 31.32 13.35
C ILE A 5 -30.41 30.19 14.19
N THR A 6 -31.14 29.10 14.42
CA THR A 6 -30.66 28.01 15.30
C THR A 6 -30.53 26.66 14.59
N CYS A 7 -30.94 26.55 13.32
CA CYS A 7 -30.84 25.29 12.57
C CYS A 7 -29.59 25.16 11.69
N ILE A 8 -28.88 26.26 11.38
CA ILE A 8 -27.73 26.20 10.47
C ILE A 8 -26.47 25.63 11.16
N PHE A 9 -26.30 25.87 12.46
CA PHE A 9 -25.12 25.37 13.20
C PHE A 9 -25.14 23.86 13.48
N SER A 10 -26.32 23.23 13.49
CA SER A 10 -26.43 21.79 13.74
C SER A 10 -26.09 20.94 12.49
N PHE A 11 -26.29 21.49 11.29
CA PHE A 11 -25.98 20.77 10.05
C PHE A 11 -24.47 20.76 9.73
N THR A 12 -23.72 21.77 10.19
CA THR A 12 -22.26 21.83 10.02
C THR A 12 -21.53 20.83 10.92
N PHE A 13 -22.08 20.49 12.09
CA PHE A 13 -21.47 19.54 13.02
C PHE A 13 -21.65 18.07 12.59
N LEU A 14 -22.72 17.77 11.82
CA LEU A 14 -22.95 16.44 11.22
C LEU A 14 -21.99 16.12 10.07
N LEU A 15 -21.42 17.13 9.41
CA LEU A 15 -20.41 16.96 8.36
C LEU A 15 -18.98 16.74 8.91
N ILE A 16 -18.80 16.83 10.24
CA ILE A 16 -17.54 16.60 10.96
C ILE A 16 -17.38 15.12 11.34
N THR A 17 -18.23 14.20 10.86
CA THR A 17 -17.85 12.79 10.71
C THR A 17 -16.83 12.68 9.57
N PHE A 18 -15.70 13.35 9.76
CA PHE A 18 -14.46 13.17 9.07
C PHE A 18 -14.25 11.67 8.94
N SER A 19 -14.30 11.21 7.70
CA SER A 19 -13.78 9.92 7.28
C SER A 19 -12.31 9.85 7.70
N CYS A 20 -12.07 9.46 8.95
CA CYS A 20 -10.76 9.08 9.46
C CYS A 20 -10.40 7.74 8.81
N THR A 21 -10.04 7.79 7.52
CA THR A 21 -9.55 6.63 6.79
C THR A 21 -8.29 6.17 7.51
N THR A 22 -8.39 5.02 8.16
CA THR A 22 -7.28 4.34 8.81
C THR A 22 -6.71 3.37 7.81
N TYR A 23 -5.45 3.57 7.43
CA TYR A 23 -4.74 2.73 6.45
C TYR A 23 -3.97 1.58 7.11
N ILE A 24 -3.88 1.58 8.43
CA ILE A 24 -3.20 0.54 9.19
C ILE A 24 -4.28 -0.33 9.82
N LYS A 25 -5.00 -1.06 8.98
CA LYS A 25 -5.98 -2.05 9.40
C LYS A 25 -5.40 -3.43 9.13
N PRO A 26 -5.26 -4.29 10.16
CA PRO A 26 -4.85 -5.67 9.92
C PRO A 26 -5.88 -6.33 9.01
N ILE A 27 -5.40 -7.15 8.09
CA ILE A 27 -6.26 -8.00 7.30
C ILE A 27 -6.26 -9.33 8.00
N HIS A 28 -7.45 -9.78 8.41
CA HIS A 28 -7.58 -11.12 8.96
C HIS A 28 -7.33 -12.12 7.84
N THR A 29 -6.37 -12.99 8.04
CA THR A 29 -5.98 -14.04 7.11
C THR A 29 -5.97 -15.39 7.83
N GLU A 30 -6.21 -16.45 7.07
CA GLU A 30 -6.08 -17.80 7.60
C GLU A 30 -4.61 -18.10 7.98
N SER A 31 -4.44 -18.99 8.95
CA SER A 31 -3.12 -19.45 9.38
C SER A 31 -2.43 -20.18 8.21
N VAL A 32 -1.15 -19.91 8.01
CA VAL A 32 -0.33 -20.54 6.97
C VAL A 32 0.79 -21.29 7.68
N PRO A 33 1.18 -22.49 7.20
CA PRO A 33 2.29 -23.25 7.77
C PRO A 33 3.58 -22.42 7.84
N ASP A 34 4.45 -22.76 8.79
CA ASP A 34 5.79 -22.16 8.87
C ASP A 34 6.61 -22.57 7.63
N SER A 35 6.83 -21.60 6.74
CA SER A 35 7.60 -21.75 5.51
C SER A 35 8.48 -20.52 5.27
N ALA A 36 9.56 -20.70 4.50
CA ALA A 36 10.47 -19.59 4.14
C ALA A 36 9.72 -18.45 3.41
N ASN A 37 8.69 -18.81 2.63
CA ASN A 37 7.76 -17.88 2.02
C ASN A 37 6.31 -18.23 2.40
N ILE A 38 5.49 -17.23 2.70
CA ILE A 38 4.06 -17.35 3.00
C ILE A 38 3.25 -16.77 1.85
N THR A 39 2.34 -17.55 1.28
CA THR A 39 1.38 -17.07 0.26
C THR A 39 0.17 -16.43 0.93
N ARG A 40 -0.25 -15.25 0.45
CA ARG A 40 -1.45 -14.55 0.88
C ARG A 40 -2.37 -14.28 -0.28
N LYS A 41 -3.65 -14.60 -0.08
CA LYS A 41 -4.73 -14.31 -1.02
C LYS A 41 -5.26 -12.90 -0.78
N LEU A 42 -4.98 -11.97 -1.69
CA LEU A 42 -5.54 -10.62 -1.69
C LEU A 42 -6.95 -10.66 -2.27
N ILE A 43 -7.91 -10.05 -1.59
CA ILE A 43 -9.31 -10.00 -2.04
C ILE A 43 -9.53 -8.70 -2.85
N LEU A 44 -9.74 -8.85 -4.15
CA LEU A 44 -9.89 -7.78 -5.14
C LEU A 44 -11.34 -7.70 -5.62
N GLN A 45 -12.25 -7.13 -4.82
CA GLN A 45 -13.69 -7.12 -5.09
C GLN A 45 -14.25 -8.53 -5.37
N ASN A 46 -14.33 -8.93 -6.64
CA ASN A 46 -14.89 -10.22 -7.10
C ASN A 46 -13.79 -11.22 -7.53
N GLU A 47 -12.52 -10.88 -7.33
CA GLU A 47 -11.36 -11.68 -7.71
C GLU A 47 -10.44 -11.86 -6.51
N THR A 48 -9.52 -12.82 -6.62
CA THR A 48 -8.47 -13.00 -5.63
C THR A 48 -7.13 -13.15 -6.30
N GLN A 49 -6.10 -12.51 -5.75
CA GLN A 49 -4.73 -12.61 -6.24
C GLN A 49 -3.83 -13.19 -5.15
N ASP A 50 -3.13 -14.27 -5.45
CA ASP A 50 -2.15 -14.84 -4.54
C ASP A 50 -0.82 -14.07 -4.65
N VAL A 51 -0.22 -13.73 -3.51
CA VAL A 51 1.06 -13.01 -3.42
C VAL A 51 1.92 -13.67 -2.36
N ASN A 52 3.16 -13.97 -2.71
CA ASN A 52 4.14 -14.59 -1.83
C ASN A 52 4.91 -13.52 -1.03
N PHE A 53 5.09 -13.75 0.26
CA PHE A 53 5.85 -12.91 1.19
C PHE A 53 6.93 -13.75 1.85
N TYR A 54 7.95 -13.12 2.43
CA TYR A 54 8.87 -13.82 3.34
C TYR A 54 8.13 -14.27 4.61
N GLY A 55 8.60 -15.35 5.22
CA GLY A 55 7.94 -16.01 6.36
C GLY A 55 7.80 -15.18 7.65
N ASP A 56 8.46 -14.04 7.73
CA ASP A 56 8.50 -13.17 8.92
C ASP A 56 7.52 -12.00 8.89
N TYR A 57 6.73 -11.87 7.82
CA TYR A 57 5.68 -10.87 7.72
C TYR A 57 4.46 -11.22 8.58
N ILE A 58 3.88 -10.20 9.20
CA ILE A 58 2.74 -10.25 10.12
C ILE A 58 1.55 -9.52 9.49
N PHE A 59 0.40 -10.20 9.45
CA PHE A 59 -0.81 -9.74 8.76
C PHE A 59 -1.99 -9.52 9.72
N ASP A 60 -2.16 -10.39 10.72
CA ASP A 60 -3.41 -10.47 11.50
C ASP A 60 -3.48 -9.57 12.73
N LYS A 61 -2.32 -9.22 13.31
CA LYS A 61 -2.24 -8.40 14.54
C LYS A 61 -1.33 -7.22 14.28
N VAL A 62 -1.77 -6.02 14.67
CA VAL A 62 -0.94 -4.81 14.60
C VAL A 62 -0.24 -4.57 15.93
N ASP A 63 1.09 -4.64 15.92
CA ASP A 63 1.95 -4.16 17.01
C ASP A 63 2.55 -2.80 16.61
N ARG A 64 2.05 -1.73 17.25
CA ARG A 64 2.37 -0.35 16.90
C ARG A 64 3.85 -0.02 17.03
N LYS A 65 4.63 -0.77 17.80
CA LYS A 65 6.07 -0.52 17.98
C LYS A 65 6.90 -0.81 16.71
N PHE A 66 6.32 -1.53 15.76
CA PHE A 66 6.96 -1.87 14.48
C PHE A 66 6.35 -1.10 13.30
N LEU A 67 5.53 -0.08 13.59
CA LEU A 67 5.00 0.83 12.58
C LEU A 67 5.94 2.02 12.42
N PHE A 68 6.50 2.18 11.23
CA PHE A 68 7.43 3.27 10.93
C PHE A 68 6.74 4.54 10.44
N PHE A 69 5.48 4.43 10.01
CA PHE A 69 4.65 5.57 9.62
C PHE A 69 3.34 5.65 10.40
N THR A 70 2.80 6.87 10.48
CA THR A 70 1.43 7.11 10.91
C THR A 70 0.50 7.24 9.72
N ASN A 71 -0.81 7.28 9.98
CA ASN A 71 -1.81 7.53 8.95
C ASN A 71 -1.59 8.85 8.18
N LYS A 72 -0.97 9.87 8.78
CA LYS A 72 -0.76 11.17 8.12
C LYS A 72 0.27 11.09 7.00
N GLU A 73 1.38 10.40 7.23
CA GLU A 73 2.42 10.23 6.22
C GLU A 73 1.93 9.35 5.07
N ILE A 74 1.21 8.26 5.39
CA ILE A 74 0.60 7.41 4.37
C ILE A 74 -0.38 8.20 3.50
N ARG A 75 -1.22 9.08 4.07
CA ARG A 75 -2.08 9.97 3.28
C ARG A 75 -1.29 10.85 2.31
N GLY A 76 -0.15 11.36 2.77
CA GLY A 76 0.76 12.14 1.92
C GLY A 76 1.31 11.33 0.76
N VAL A 77 1.80 10.12 1.02
CA VAL A 77 2.28 9.17 0.00
C VAL A 77 1.17 8.82 -1.00
N LEU A 78 -0.06 8.58 -0.52
CA LEU A 78 -1.19 8.29 -1.39
C LEU A 78 -1.56 9.46 -2.31
N SER A 79 -1.32 10.70 -1.88
CA SER A 79 -1.61 11.89 -2.68
C SER A 79 -0.70 12.06 -3.91
N ASN A 80 0.40 11.29 -4.01
CA ASN A 80 1.22 11.24 -5.23
C ASN A 80 0.48 10.64 -6.42
N LEU A 81 -0.62 9.92 -6.20
CA LEU A 81 -1.49 9.43 -7.25
C LEU A 81 -2.84 10.17 -7.17
N LYS A 82 -3.23 10.87 -8.24
CA LYS A 82 -4.52 11.59 -8.30
C LYS A 82 -5.74 10.67 -8.35
N LEU A 83 -5.52 9.37 -8.52
CA LEU A 83 -6.56 8.34 -8.47
C LEU A 83 -6.81 7.92 -7.02
N LYS A 84 -8.07 7.74 -6.65
CA LYS A 84 -8.44 7.15 -5.36
C LYS A 84 -8.46 5.63 -5.48
N PRO A 85 -7.91 4.89 -4.50
CA PRO A 85 -8.05 3.44 -4.48
C PRO A 85 -9.51 3.04 -4.22
N SER A 86 -9.95 1.96 -4.85
CA SER A 86 -11.26 1.34 -4.61
C SER A 86 -11.29 0.62 -3.27
N SER A 87 -10.18 -0.02 -2.89
CA SER A 87 -10.04 -0.71 -1.61
C SER A 87 -8.59 -0.74 -1.14
N GLN A 88 -8.40 -0.85 0.17
CA GLN A 88 -7.16 -1.36 0.74
C GLN A 88 -7.23 -2.89 0.78
N VAL A 89 -6.21 -3.55 0.26
CA VAL A 89 -6.15 -5.03 0.12
C VAL A 89 -4.97 -5.66 0.84
N LEU A 90 -4.04 -4.86 1.38
CA LEU A 90 -2.94 -5.35 2.22
C LEU A 90 -2.55 -4.35 3.30
N PHE A 91 -2.23 -4.88 4.47
CA PHE A 91 -1.31 -4.27 5.42
C PHE A 91 -0.44 -5.37 6.03
N THR A 92 0.88 -5.18 6.03
CA THR A 92 1.81 -6.12 6.65
C THR A 92 3.08 -5.42 7.16
N TYR A 93 3.71 -6.02 8.15
CA TYR A 93 4.96 -5.56 8.76
C TYR A 93 5.72 -6.75 9.36
N THR A 94 6.92 -6.52 9.86
CA THR A 94 7.76 -7.55 10.49
C THR A 94 8.24 -7.10 11.86
N ARG A 95 8.68 -8.05 12.70
CA ARG A 95 9.38 -7.72 13.95
C ARG A 95 10.87 -7.49 13.75
N PHE A 96 11.44 -8.10 12.73
CA PHE A 96 12.84 -7.93 12.41
C PHE A 96 12.98 -6.58 11.71
N SER A 97 13.75 -5.65 12.28
CA SER A 97 13.84 -4.27 11.79
C SER A 97 14.43 -4.12 10.39
N ILE A 98 14.62 -5.22 9.67
CA ILE A 98 15.10 -5.29 8.30
C ILE A 98 13.96 -5.29 7.29
N TYR A 99 12.71 -5.67 7.62
CA TYR A 99 11.63 -5.66 6.61
C TYR A 99 10.67 -4.49 6.75
N ASN A 100 9.98 -4.28 5.63
CA ASN A 100 9.28 -3.04 5.35
C ASN A 100 7.86 -3.09 5.90
N ASN A 101 7.36 -1.94 6.31
CA ASN A 101 5.92 -1.78 6.39
C ASN A 101 5.42 -1.73 4.95
N MET A 102 4.43 -2.58 4.64
CA MET A 102 3.84 -2.64 3.32
C MET A 102 2.34 -2.42 3.37
N LEU A 103 1.85 -1.63 2.43
CA LEU A 103 0.43 -1.41 2.17
C LEU A 103 0.10 -1.84 0.75
N GLY A 104 -1.10 -2.37 0.55
CA GLY A 104 -1.61 -2.73 -0.76
C GLY A 104 -2.96 -2.08 -1.01
N PHE A 105 -3.13 -1.55 -2.20
CA PHE A 105 -4.35 -0.89 -2.66
C PHE A 105 -4.74 -1.44 -4.02
N TYR A 106 -6.05 -1.47 -4.29
CA TYR A 106 -6.59 -1.85 -5.58
C TYR A 106 -7.33 -0.68 -6.23
N TYR A 107 -7.10 -0.49 -7.53
CA TYR A 107 -7.65 0.58 -8.35
C TYR A 107 -8.46 -0.03 -9.49
N THR A 108 -9.78 -0.19 -9.27
CA THR A 108 -10.69 -0.83 -10.23
C THR A 108 -10.82 -0.02 -11.52
N GLY A 109 -10.83 -0.71 -12.65
CA GLY A 109 -11.00 -0.13 -13.98
C GLY A 109 -9.88 0.82 -14.39
N LYS A 110 -8.70 0.71 -13.75
CA LYS A 110 -7.51 1.50 -14.09
C LYS A 110 -6.49 0.65 -14.81
N THR A 111 -5.65 1.34 -15.58
CA THR A 111 -4.52 0.78 -16.32
C THR A 111 -3.20 1.36 -15.82
N LEU A 112 -2.08 0.71 -16.13
CA LEU A 112 -0.75 1.29 -15.87
C LEU A 112 -0.54 2.63 -16.58
N ALA A 113 -1.15 2.85 -17.74
CA ALA A 113 -1.11 4.15 -18.42
C ALA A 113 -1.84 5.25 -17.62
N ASP A 114 -2.97 4.91 -16.98
CA ASP A 114 -3.64 5.81 -16.04
C ASP A 114 -2.74 6.16 -14.87
N ILE A 115 -2.00 5.17 -14.33
CA ILE A 115 -1.04 5.41 -13.25
C ILE A 115 0.01 6.43 -13.69
N LYS A 116 0.73 6.19 -14.80
CA LYS A 116 1.77 7.11 -15.29
C LYS A 116 1.25 8.54 -15.49
N THR A 117 0.03 8.67 -16.02
CA THR A 117 -0.59 9.96 -16.30
C THR A 117 -0.97 10.72 -15.03
N ASN A 118 -1.30 10.00 -13.95
CA ASN A 118 -1.83 10.57 -12.71
C ASN A 118 -0.83 10.56 -11.55
N PHE A 119 0.32 9.92 -11.70
CA PHE A 119 1.37 9.90 -10.70
C PHE A 119 2.21 11.18 -10.77
N SER A 120 2.60 11.70 -9.61
CA SER A 120 3.40 12.91 -9.49
C SER A 120 4.80 12.74 -10.08
N ILE A 121 5.37 11.54 -9.97
CA ILE A 121 6.63 11.15 -10.61
C ILE A 121 6.31 10.63 -12.00
N ARG A 122 6.84 11.30 -13.04
CA ARG A 122 6.52 10.99 -14.43
C ARG A 122 7.23 9.76 -14.97
N THR A 123 8.47 9.56 -14.53
CA THR A 123 9.32 8.47 -15.02
C THR A 123 9.44 7.41 -13.94
N PRO A 124 8.92 6.20 -14.15
CA PRO A 124 9.19 5.08 -13.25
C PRO A 124 10.67 4.72 -13.30
N GLU A 125 11.16 4.17 -12.20
CA GLU A 125 12.51 3.63 -12.12
C GLU A 125 12.67 2.39 -13.00
N LYS A 126 11.63 1.56 -13.07
CA LYS A 126 11.59 0.37 -13.92
C LYS A 126 10.20 0.19 -14.51
N GLU A 127 10.16 -0.14 -15.79
CA GLU A 127 8.95 -0.55 -16.50
C GLU A 127 9.06 -2.01 -16.91
N MET A 128 7.94 -2.72 -16.79
CA MET A 128 7.79 -4.11 -17.19
C MET A 128 6.47 -4.27 -17.93
N GLN A 129 6.30 -5.40 -18.61
CA GLN A 129 5.11 -5.64 -19.43
C GLN A 129 3.79 -5.46 -18.65
N ASN A 130 3.75 -5.90 -17.39
CA ASN A 130 2.56 -5.80 -16.54
C ASN A 130 2.80 -5.01 -15.25
N GLY A 131 3.86 -4.19 -15.16
CA GLY A 131 4.13 -3.46 -13.93
C GLY A 131 5.00 -2.22 -14.07
N LEU A 132 4.89 -1.37 -13.06
CA LEU A 132 5.69 -0.15 -12.90
C LEU A 132 6.31 -0.12 -11.51
N LEU A 133 7.55 0.32 -11.44
CA LEU A 133 8.26 0.56 -10.19
C LEU A 133 8.57 2.05 -10.09
N TYR A 134 8.16 2.66 -8.98
CA TYR A 134 8.60 3.99 -8.60
C TYR A 134 9.36 3.89 -7.28
N ALA A 135 10.48 4.59 -7.18
CA ALA A 135 11.18 4.74 -5.92
C ALA A 135 11.58 6.20 -5.72
N TYR A 136 11.39 6.70 -4.50
CA TYR A 136 11.57 8.12 -4.21
C TYR A 136 11.65 8.38 -2.70
N GLU A 137 12.12 9.56 -2.32
CA GLU A 137 12.15 9.99 -0.93
C GLU A 137 10.91 10.80 -0.55
N TYR A 138 10.38 10.54 0.64
CA TYR A 138 9.31 11.31 1.24
C TYR A 138 9.60 11.54 2.73
N LYS A 139 9.87 12.79 3.10
CA LYS A 139 10.14 13.20 4.50
C LYS A 139 11.22 12.35 5.21
N GLY A 140 12.31 12.04 4.49
CA GLY A 140 13.43 11.27 5.03
C GLY A 140 13.23 9.75 5.03
N PHE A 141 12.08 9.26 4.55
CA PHE A 141 11.85 7.84 4.28
C PHE A 141 12.04 7.57 2.80
N TYR A 142 12.64 6.43 2.48
CA TYR A 142 12.69 5.95 1.11
C TYR A 142 11.46 5.07 0.85
N ILE A 143 10.73 5.39 -0.21
CA ILE A 143 9.47 4.76 -0.59
C ILE A 143 9.71 3.98 -1.87
N MET A 144 9.19 2.76 -1.92
CA MET A 144 9.10 2.00 -3.15
C MET A 144 7.64 1.66 -3.42
N GLU A 145 7.18 1.95 -4.62
CA GLU A 145 5.83 1.64 -5.06
C GLU A 145 5.85 0.76 -6.29
N VAL A 146 5.21 -0.40 -6.18
CA VAL A 146 5.06 -1.36 -7.27
C VAL A 146 3.60 -1.35 -7.70
N PHE A 147 3.37 -1.05 -8.98
CA PHE A 147 2.07 -1.16 -9.61
C PHE A 147 2.05 -2.39 -10.50
N ARG A 148 0.95 -3.15 -10.45
CA ARG A 148 0.76 -4.34 -11.28
C ARG A 148 -0.60 -4.30 -11.97
N GLN A 149 -0.60 -4.56 -13.27
CA GLN A 149 -1.81 -4.70 -14.05
C GLN A 149 -2.49 -6.04 -13.73
N GLU A 150 -3.75 -5.98 -13.35
CA GLU A 150 -4.66 -7.12 -13.25
C GLU A 150 -5.77 -6.97 -14.31
N GLU A 151 -6.55 -8.03 -14.53
CA GLU A 151 -7.61 -8.05 -15.55
C GLU A 151 -8.60 -6.88 -15.39
N LYS A 152 -9.04 -6.62 -14.16
CA LYS A 152 -10.06 -5.60 -13.85
C LYS A 152 -9.53 -4.32 -13.19
N GLY A 153 -8.22 -4.14 -13.09
CA GLY A 153 -7.66 -2.95 -12.44
C GLY A 153 -6.17 -3.01 -12.20
N VAL A 154 -5.69 -2.18 -11.27
CA VAL A 154 -4.27 -2.11 -10.89
C VAL A 154 -4.10 -2.34 -9.40
N LEU A 155 -3.20 -3.24 -9.02
CA LEU A 155 -2.66 -3.36 -7.68
C LEU A 155 -1.53 -2.35 -7.47
N ARG A 156 -1.48 -1.72 -6.31
CA ARG A 156 -0.39 -0.85 -5.85
C ARG A 156 0.11 -1.35 -4.52
N PHE A 157 1.38 -1.73 -4.45
CA PHE A 157 2.08 -2.02 -3.22
C PHE A 157 2.98 -0.84 -2.87
N ILE A 158 2.96 -0.44 -1.60
CA ILE A 158 3.78 0.66 -1.09
C ILE A 158 4.63 0.10 0.04
N SER A 159 5.94 0.04 -0.18
CA SER A 159 6.94 -0.36 0.80
C SER A 159 7.71 0.84 1.30
N ILE A 160 8.06 0.79 2.58
CA ILE A 160 8.59 1.92 3.30
C ILE A 160 9.87 1.50 4.02
N ASN A 161 10.94 2.22 3.75
CA ASN A 161 12.21 2.07 4.44
C ASN A 161 12.27 2.95 5.69
N ASN A 162 12.76 2.39 6.79
CA ASN A 162 13.26 3.17 7.92
C ASN A 162 14.79 3.24 7.85
N SER A 163 15.31 4.38 7.40
CA SER A 163 16.75 4.59 7.18
C SER A 163 17.59 4.48 8.46
N ALA A 164 16.98 4.63 9.65
CA ALA A 164 17.64 4.41 10.93
C ALA A 164 17.78 2.92 11.30
N LYS A 165 17.14 2.01 10.56
CA LYS A 165 17.13 0.56 10.82
C LYS A 165 17.69 -0.27 9.67
N GLN A 166 17.63 0.25 8.44
CA GLN A 166 18.07 -0.44 7.24
C GLN A 166 18.56 0.56 6.18
N SER A 167 19.67 0.27 5.51
CA SER A 167 20.15 1.08 4.39
C SER A 167 19.20 1.00 3.19
N VAL A 168 19.20 2.05 2.36
CA VAL A 168 18.40 2.11 1.13
C VAL A 168 18.75 0.98 0.17
N ASP A 169 20.03 0.61 0.05
CA ASP A 169 20.45 -0.47 -0.86
C ASP A 169 19.88 -1.82 -0.44
N LYS A 170 19.96 -2.15 0.86
CA LYS A 170 19.39 -3.38 1.39
C LYS A 170 17.87 -3.39 1.25
N PHE A 171 17.22 -2.25 1.49
CA PHE A 171 15.78 -2.08 1.26
C PHE A 171 15.38 -2.35 -0.19
N ARG A 172 16.10 -1.77 -1.16
CA ARG A 172 15.84 -1.95 -2.59
C ARG A 172 16.07 -3.39 -3.00
N GLN A 173 17.15 -4.02 -2.53
CA GLN A 173 17.43 -5.42 -2.79
C GLN A 173 16.30 -6.32 -2.28
N GLU A 174 15.86 -6.14 -1.04
CA GLU A 174 14.81 -6.97 -0.44
C GLU A 174 13.47 -6.82 -1.13
N ASN A 175 13.03 -5.59 -1.43
CA ASN A 175 11.77 -5.42 -2.15
C ASN A 175 11.87 -5.85 -3.61
N THR A 176 13.05 -5.73 -4.23
CA THR A 176 13.27 -6.29 -5.57
C THR A 176 13.14 -7.81 -5.54
N GLY A 177 13.80 -8.47 -4.58
CA GLY A 177 13.65 -9.91 -4.38
C GLY A 177 12.18 -10.30 -4.13
N LEU A 178 11.48 -9.56 -3.27
CA LEU A 178 10.08 -9.85 -2.97
C LEU A 178 9.17 -9.68 -4.19
N PHE A 179 9.18 -8.52 -4.85
CA PHE A 179 8.22 -8.25 -5.93
C PHE A 179 8.61 -8.88 -7.26
N PHE A 180 9.91 -9.08 -7.51
CA PHE A 180 10.41 -9.46 -8.83
C PHE A 180 11.03 -10.85 -8.91
N GLU A 181 11.52 -11.42 -7.81
CA GLU A 181 12.07 -12.77 -7.80
C GLU A 181 11.04 -13.75 -7.26
N VAL A 182 10.60 -13.54 -6.01
CA VAL A 182 9.61 -14.39 -5.30
C VAL A 182 8.23 -14.35 -5.97
N ASN A 183 7.86 -13.20 -6.53
CA ASN A 183 6.62 -13.00 -7.27
C ASN A 183 6.87 -12.83 -8.78
N SER A 184 7.97 -13.37 -9.32
CA SER A 184 8.27 -13.31 -10.76
C SER A 184 7.15 -13.87 -11.65
N GLY A 185 6.49 -14.96 -11.22
CA GLY A 185 5.31 -15.52 -11.90
C GLY A 185 4.08 -14.61 -11.85
N LEU A 186 4.11 -13.58 -11.02
CA LEU A 186 3.17 -12.47 -11.07
C LEU A 186 3.60 -11.42 -12.10
N LEU A 187 4.90 -11.23 -12.34
CA LEU A 187 5.40 -10.17 -13.22
C LEU A 187 5.51 -10.53 -14.71
N ASN A 188 5.26 -11.79 -15.07
CA ASN A 188 5.18 -12.20 -16.47
C ASN A 188 3.78 -12.78 -16.73
N PRO A 189 3.10 -12.38 -17.82
CA PRO A 189 1.92 -13.09 -18.30
C PRO A 189 2.27 -14.51 -18.80
#